data_AF-A0A7J9JQL1-F1
#
_entry.id   AF-A0A7J9JQL1-F1
#
_cell.length_a   1.000
_cell.length_b   1.000
_cell.length_c   1.000
_cell.angle_alpha   90.00
_cell.angle_beta   90.00
_cell.angle_gamma   90.00
#
_symmetry.space_group_name_H-M   'P 1'
#
loop_
_entity.id
_entity.type
_entity.pdbx_description
1 polymer ?
#
loop_
_entity_poly.entity_id
_entity_poly.type
_entity_poly.pdbx_seq_one_letter_code
_entity_poly.pdbx_strand_id
1 'polypeptide(L)'
;MVENLADAIDNGSRDQHSDALVNELNNHFEKCQQLLNSIAASINSKSMVNYLLFLLCFLLIEYLHLIFFNSRDLIAKYRSSVEDLLKTEP
;
A
#
# COMPACT_ATOMS: atom_id res chain seq x y z
N MET A 1 -44.12 -19.03 -40.26
CA MET A 1 -44.00 -18.24 -39.01
C MET A 1 -44.44 -19.03 -37.78
N VAL A 2 -45.52 -19.81 -37.87
CA VAL A 2 -45.98 -20.71 -36.77
C VAL A 2 -45.10 -21.97 -36.65
N GLU A 3 -44.56 -22.48 -37.76
CA GLU A 3 -43.68 -23.67 -37.78
C GLU A 3 -42.34 -23.43 -37.06
N ASN A 4 -41.75 -22.24 -37.16
CA ASN A 4 -40.52 -21.88 -36.41
C ASN A 4 -40.74 -21.76 -34.90
N LEU A 5 -41.97 -21.49 -34.46
CA LEU A 5 -42.30 -21.38 -33.04
C LEU A 5 -42.53 -22.76 -32.42
N ALA A 6 -43.06 -23.71 -33.19
CA ALA A 6 -43.23 -25.09 -32.76
C ALA A 6 -41.87 -25.78 -32.52
N ASP A 7 -40.91 -25.57 -33.42
CA ASP A 7 -39.55 -26.15 -33.31
C ASP A 7 -38.76 -25.60 -32.10
N ALA A 8 -38.99 -24.33 -31.74
CA ALA A 8 -38.38 -23.69 -30.58
C ALA A 8 -38.98 -24.17 -29.24
N ILE A 9 -40.24 -24.59 -29.24
CA ILE A 9 -40.94 -25.12 -28.07
C ILE A 9 -40.61 -26.61 -27.86
N ASP A 10 -40.48 -27.38 -28.95
CA ASP A 10 -40.22 -28.82 -28.91
C ASP A 10 -38.75 -29.15 -28.55
N ASN A 11 -37.80 -28.31 -28.96
CA ASN A 11 -36.37 -28.51 -28.65
C ASN A 11 -35.90 -27.91 -27.32
N GLY A 12 -36.75 -27.14 -26.62
CA GLY A 12 -36.52 -26.69 -25.24
C GLY A 12 -35.17 -26.01 -24.95
N SER A 13 -34.43 -25.56 -25.97
CA SER A 13 -33.09 -25.02 -25.79
C SER A 13 -33.15 -23.51 -25.71
N ARG A 14 -32.39 -22.94 -24.77
CA ARG A 14 -32.12 -21.50 -24.77
C ARG A 14 -31.63 -21.11 -26.16
N ASP A 15 -32.22 -20.05 -26.69
CA ASP A 15 -31.77 -19.46 -27.94
C ASP A 15 -30.25 -19.14 -27.83
N GLN A 16 -29.46 -19.58 -28.82
CA GLN A 16 -28.00 -19.42 -28.85
C GLN A 16 -27.55 -17.95 -28.69
N HIS A 17 -28.39 -17.00 -29.07
CA HIS A 17 -28.14 -15.57 -28.91
C HIS A 17 -28.16 -15.16 -27.42
N SER A 18 -29.12 -15.66 -26.65
CA SER A 18 -29.15 -15.48 -25.19
C SER A 18 -27.91 -16.05 -24.50
N ASP A 19 -27.41 -17.20 -24.95
CA ASP A 19 -26.18 -17.79 -24.39
C ASP A 19 -24.92 -17.00 -24.76
N ALA A 20 -24.84 -16.50 -25.99
CA ALA A 20 -23.76 -15.61 -26.41
C ALA A 20 -23.73 -14.33 -25.57
N LEU A 21 -24.89 -13.72 -25.32
CA LEU A 21 -24.99 -12.51 -24.49
C LEU A 21 -24.58 -12.75 -23.04
N VAL A 22 -25.01 -13.88 -22.44
CA VAL A 22 -24.60 -14.25 -21.07
C VAL A 22 -23.09 -14.46 -20.98
N ASN A 23 -22.48 -15.12 -21.97
CA ASN A 23 -21.03 -15.29 -22.01
C ASN A 23 -20.29 -13.96 -22.17
N GLU A 24 -20.77 -13.05 -23.02
CA GLU A 24 -20.15 -11.73 -23.17
C GLU A 24 -20.24 -10.90 -21.89
N LEU A 25 -21.40 -10.94 -21.21
CA LEU A 25 -21.57 -10.27 -19.93
C LEU A 25 -20.65 -10.85 -18.85
N ASN A 26 -20.54 -12.18 -18.77
CA ASN A 26 -19.62 -12.86 -17.85
C ASN A 26 -18.16 -12.46 -18.11
N ASN A 27 -17.74 -12.45 -19.39
CA ASN A 27 -16.39 -12.02 -19.78
C ASN A 27 -16.13 -10.56 -19.38
N HIS A 28 -17.12 -9.69 -19.48
CA HIS A 28 -17.01 -8.30 -19.02
C HIS A 28 -16.83 -8.21 -17.50
N PHE A 29 -17.62 -8.96 -16.73
CA PHE A 29 -17.46 -9.03 -15.27
C PHE A 29 -16.09 -9.56 -14.87
N GLU A 30 -15.58 -10.58 -15.55
CA GLU A 30 -14.24 -11.11 -15.30
C GLU A 30 -13.15 -10.06 -15.54
N LYS A 31 -13.23 -9.32 -16.64
CA LYS A 31 -12.28 -8.23 -16.94
C LYS A 31 -12.36 -7.12 -15.88
N CYS A 32 -13.57 -6.73 -15.47
CA CYS A 32 -13.76 -5.75 -14.39
C CYS A 32 -13.16 -6.24 -13.07
N GLN A 33 -13.36 -7.50 -12.71
CA GLN A 33 -12.80 -8.10 -11.49
C GLN A 33 -11.27 -8.13 -11.54
N GLN A 34 -10.68 -8.49 -12.68
CA GLN A 34 -9.23 -8.47 -12.86
C GLN A 34 -8.65 -7.06 -12.71
N LEU A 35 -9.31 -6.05 -13.28
CA LEU A 35 -8.90 -4.66 -13.13
C LEU A 35 -8.95 -4.21 -11.66
N LEU A 36 -10.03 -4.53 -10.94
CA LEU A 36 -10.16 -4.22 -9.51
C LEU A 36 -9.06 -4.89 -8.69
N ASN A 37 -8.74 -6.16 -8.97
CA ASN A 37 -7.66 -6.88 -8.30
C ASN A 37 -6.30 -6.22 -8.58
N SER A 38 -6.05 -5.79 -9.82
CA SER A 38 -4.82 -5.08 -10.21
C SER A 38 -4.68 -3.74 -9.48
N ILE A 39 -5.75 -2.96 -9.40
CA ILE A 39 -5.79 -1.70 -8.66
C ILE A 39 -5.51 -1.96 -7.17
N ALA A 40 -6.17 -2.94 -6.56
CA ALA A 40 -5.96 -3.30 -5.16
C ALA A 40 -4.51 -3.70 -4.87
N ALA A 41 -3.89 -4.52 -5.73
CA ALA A 41 -2.50 -4.90 -5.61
C ALA A 41 -1.55 -3.70 -5.71
N SER A 42 -1.80 -2.79 -6.66
CA SER A 42 -1.01 -1.57 -6.85
C SER A 42 -1.07 -0.63 -5.63
N ILE A 43 -2.27 -0.43 -5.07
CA ILE A 43 -2.49 0.38 -3.87
C ILE A 43 -1.76 -0.23 -2.68
N ASN A 44 -1.90 -1.54 -2.47
CA ASN A 44 -1.29 -2.23 -1.33
C ASN A 44 0.25 -2.15 -1.39
N SER A 45 0.84 -2.35 -2.58
CA SER A 45 2.28 -2.22 -2.78
C SER A 45 2.78 -0.80 -2.48
N LYS A 46 2.11 0.24 -2.98
CA LYS A 46 2.46 1.64 -2.69
C LYS A 46 2.31 1.97 -1.20
N SER A 47 1.27 1.46 -0.55
CA SER A 47 1.02 1.71 0.87
C SER A 47 2.10 1.10 1.75
N MET A 48 2.52 -0.15 1.47
CA MET A 48 3.55 -0.84 2.24
C MET A 48 4.88 -0.09 2.21
N VAL A 49 5.32 0.38 1.04
CA VAL A 49 6.58 1.13 0.90
C VAL A 49 6.54 2.44 1.67
N ASN A 50 5.43 3.18 1.61
CA ASN A 50 5.30 4.45 2.35
C ASN A 50 5.31 4.23 3.87
N TYR A 51 4.62 3.21 4.36
CA TYR A 51 4.62 2.89 5.79
C TYR A 51 6.02 2.49 6.29
N LEU A 52 6.72 1.63 5.55
CA LEU A 52 8.06 1.17 5.92
C LEU A 52 9.07 2.33 5.91
N LEU A 53 9.00 3.20 4.90
CA LEU A 53 9.84 4.38 4.80
C LEU A 53 9.56 5.37 5.95
N PHE A 54 8.28 5.60 6.28
CA PHE A 54 7.89 6.45 7.39
C PHE A 54 8.44 5.92 8.73
N LEU A 55 8.30 4.62 8.99
CA LEU A 55 8.82 3.98 10.19
C LEU A 55 10.35 4.13 10.30
N LEU A 56 11.06 3.91 9.19
CA LEU A 56 12.51 4.07 9.13
C LEU A 56 12.95 5.51 9.40
N CYS A 57 12.29 6.49 8.76
CA CYS A 57 12.56 7.91 9.01
C CYS A 57 12.31 8.29 10.46
N PHE A 58 11.21 7.82 11.05
CA PHE A 58 10.88 8.06 12.45
C PHE A 58 11.99 7.53 13.36
N LEU A 59 12.42 6.28 13.18
CA LEU A 59 13.51 5.68 13.97
C LEU A 59 14.82 6.44 13.81
N LEU A 60 15.15 6.86 12.59
CA LEU A 60 16.37 7.63 12.31
C LEU A 60 16.37 8.98 13.02
N ILE A 61 15.23 9.68 13.02
CA ILE A 61 15.07 10.98 13.69
C ILE A 61 15.27 10.82 15.20
N GLU A 62 14.62 9.83 15.82
CA GLU A 62 14.76 9.56 17.25
C GLU A 62 16.21 9.22 17.63
N TYR A 63 16.87 8.38 16.83
CA TYR A 63 18.27 8.02 17.04
C TYR A 63 19.21 9.24 16.91
N LEU A 64 18.99 10.09 15.90
CA LEU A 64 19.75 11.31 15.72
C LEU A 64 19.53 12.28 16.88
N HIS A 65 18.30 12.42 17.37
CA HIS A 65 17.98 13.24 18.53
C HIS A 65 18.74 12.77 19.77
N LEU A 66 18.75 11.45 20.03
CA LEU A 66 19.47 10.87 21.15
C LEU A 66 20.97 11.18 21.11
N ILE A 67 21.61 10.96 19.96
CA ILE A 67 23.03 11.26 19.78
C ILE A 67 23.30 12.75 19.98
N PHE A 68 22.47 13.60 19.39
CA PHE A 68 22.61 15.05 19.51
C PHE A 68 22.52 15.51 20.96
N PHE A 69 21.53 15.01 21.70
CA PHE A 69 21.35 15.33 23.11
C PHE A 69 22.56 14.87 23.95
N ASN A 70 23.02 13.64 23.74
CA ASN A 70 24.18 13.10 24.46
C ASN A 70 25.45 13.90 24.18
N SER A 71 25.68 14.27 22.92
CA SER A 71 26.81 15.11 22.52
C SER A 71 26.78 16.47 23.23
N ARG A 72 25.61 17.13 23.26
CA ARG A 72 25.45 18.41 23.98
C ARG A 72 25.74 18.28 25.47
N ASP A 73 25.23 17.24 26.12
CA ASP A 73 25.48 16.99 27.54
C ASP A 73 26.97 16.74 27.82
N LEU A 74 27.63 15.94 26.98
CA LEU A 74 29.07 15.67 27.10
C LEU A 74 29.91 16.95 26.93
N ILE A 75 29.58 17.78 25.94
CA ILE A 75 30.25 19.07 25.72
C ILE A 75 30.05 19.99 26.93
N ALA A 76 28.85 20.06 27.50
CA ALA A 76 28.57 20.88 28.67
C ALA A 76 29.39 20.41 29.89
N LYS A 77 29.46 19.10 30.12
CA LYS A 77 30.28 18.51 31.20
C LYS A 77 31.76 18.82 31.00
N TYR A 78 32.29 18.60 29.80
CA TYR A 78 33.68 18.89 29.48
C TYR A 78 34.01 20.37 29.69
N ARG A 79 33.12 21.26 29.23
CA ARG A 79 33.26 22.71 29.44
C ARG A 79 33.33 23.06 30.92
N SER A 80 32.42 22.52 31.74
CA SER A 80 32.45 22.73 33.19
C SER A 80 33.75 22.25 33.81
N SER A 81 34.22 21.06 33.44
CA SER A 81 35.48 20.51 33.95
C SER A 81 36.69 21.38 33.59
N VAL A 82 36.74 21.94 32.37
CA VAL A 82 37.80 22.89 31.97
C VAL A 82 37.70 24.20 32.76
N GLU A 83 36.49 24.75 32.91
CA GLU A 83 36.27 25.97 33.70
C GLU A 83 36.68 25.81 35.17
N ASP A 84 36.44 24.63 35.77
CA ASP A 84 36.80 24.36 37.15
C ASP A 84 38.31 24.20 37.32
N LEU A 85 39.01 23.57 36.36
CA LEU A 85 40.47 23.49 36.36
C LEU A 85 41.11 24.87 36.31
N LEU A 86 40.61 25.77 35.45
CA LEU A 86 41.09 27.15 35.34
C LEU A 86 40.86 27.99 36.61
N LYS A 87 39.84 27.67 37.42
CA LYS A 87 39.60 28.34 38.71
C LYS A 87 40.52 27.84 39.82
N THR A 88 41.10 26.64 39.67
CA THR A 88 42.02 26.04 40.64
C THR A 88 43.50 26.30 40.34
N GLU A 89 43.84 26.89 39.18
CA GLU A 89 45.18 27.40 38.93
C GLU A 89 45.42 28.70 39.74
N PRO A 90 46.58 28.85 40.41
CA PRO A 90 46.90 29.97 41.30
C PRO A 90 47.17 31.30 40.60
#